data_AF-A0A1U7SUQ1-F1
#
_entry.id   AF-A0A1U7SUQ1-F1
#
_cell.length_a   1.000
_cell.length_b   1.000
_cell.length_c   1.000
_cell.angle_alpha   90.00
_cell.angle_beta   90.00
_cell.angle_gamma   90.00
#
_symmetry.space_group_name_H-M   'P 1'
#
loop_
_entity.id
_entity.type
_entity.pdbx_description
1 polymer ?
#
loop_
_entity_poly.entity_id
_entity_poly.type
_entity_poly.pdbx_seq_one_letter_code
_entity_poly.pdbx_strand_id
1 'polypeptide(L)'
;MRAILGSYDSELTPAEYSPQLTRRMREAEDMVQKVHAHSTEMEAQLSQALEELGGQKQRADMLEMELKMLKSQSNSAEQSFLFSREEVNTLRLKIEELERERSRLEEEKKMLEMQLERRTLQGDYDQSRTKVLHMSLNPSSMARQRLHEDHEQLQAECERLRGLVHALERGGAVPANLEAAACLPSSKEVAELRKQVESAELKNQRLKEVFQTKIQEFRKVCYTLTGYQIDITTENQYRLTSQYAERQTDCLIFKATGPSGSKMHLLETEFSRTVAELIEVYLLRQDSIPAFLSSLTLELFSRQTVA
;
A
#
# COMPACT_ATOMS: atom_id res chain seq x y z
N MET A 1 -88.34 -71.53 74.55
CA MET A 1 -88.05 -72.46 75.67
C MET A 1 -88.26 -71.77 77.03
N ARG A 2 -89.49 -71.34 77.34
CA ARG A 2 -89.85 -70.74 78.65
C ARG A 2 -90.91 -71.55 79.41
N ALA A 3 -91.33 -72.69 78.87
CA ALA A 3 -92.44 -73.50 79.39
C ALA A 3 -92.05 -74.94 79.80
N ILE A 4 -90.75 -75.27 79.85
CA ILE A 4 -90.27 -76.60 80.26
C ILE A 4 -89.31 -76.52 81.47
N LEU A 5 -88.90 -75.30 81.88
CA LEU A 5 -88.00 -75.09 83.02
C LEU A 5 -88.72 -74.87 84.36
N GLY A 6 -90.06 -74.80 84.36
CA GLY A 6 -90.84 -74.61 85.60
C GLY A 6 -91.32 -75.91 86.27
N SER A 7 -91.13 -77.07 85.65
CA SER A 7 -91.67 -78.35 86.13
C SER A 7 -90.62 -79.30 86.73
N TYR A 8 -89.37 -78.85 86.88
CA TYR A 8 -88.29 -79.64 87.49
C TYR A 8 -87.83 -79.10 88.85
N ASP A 9 -88.35 -77.95 89.29
CA ASP A 9 -87.97 -77.30 90.55
C ASP A 9 -88.76 -77.78 91.77
N SER A 10 -89.64 -78.77 91.63
CA SER A 10 -90.52 -79.24 92.71
C SER A 10 -90.29 -80.68 93.19
N GLU A 11 -89.24 -81.36 92.72
CA GLU A 11 -88.79 -82.62 93.34
C GLU A 11 -87.30 -82.57 93.63
N LEU A 12 -86.90 -81.88 94.70
CA LEU A 12 -85.66 -82.13 95.42
C LEU A 12 -85.80 -81.63 96.86
N THR A 13 -85.98 -82.58 97.77
CA THR A 13 -85.98 -82.39 99.22
C THR A 13 -84.59 -81.96 99.72
N PRO A 14 -84.51 -81.10 100.75
CA PRO A 14 -83.26 -80.50 101.20
C PRO A 14 -82.61 -81.34 102.32
N ALA A 15 -81.97 -82.47 101.99
CA ALA A 15 -81.02 -83.14 102.87
C ALA A 15 -80.34 -84.32 102.16
N GLU A 16 -79.26 -84.04 101.42
CA GLU A 16 -78.06 -84.88 101.23
C GLU A 16 -77.23 -84.28 100.08
N TYR A 17 -76.54 -83.19 100.40
CA TYR A 17 -75.55 -82.55 99.53
C TYR A 17 -74.37 -83.50 99.31
N SER A 18 -74.23 -84.06 98.11
CA SER A 18 -73.04 -84.84 97.73
C SER A 18 -71.99 -83.95 97.07
N PRO A 19 -70.68 -84.13 97.36
CA PRO A 19 -69.61 -83.35 96.76
C PRO A 19 -69.46 -83.55 95.23
N GLN A 20 -70.17 -84.51 94.64
CA GLN A 20 -70.08 -84.85 93.20
C GLN A 20 -70.95 -83.94 92.32
N LEU A 21 -72.12 -83.49 92.79
CA LEU A 21 -73.01 -82.62 92.02
C LEU A 21 -72.46 -81.19 91.94
N THR A 22 -71.94 -80.68 93.06
CA THR A 22 -71.25 -79.36 93.12
C THR A 22 -70.03 -79.33 92.20
N ARG A 23 -69.33 -80.46 92.05
CA ARG A 23 -68.20 -80.59 91.11
C ARG A 23 -68.65 -80.52 89.65
N ARG A 24 -69.72 -81.23 89.27
CA ARG A 24 -70.28 -81.17 87.90
C ARG A 24 -70.87 -79.80 87.56
N MET A 25 -71.53 -79.15 88.51
CA MET A 25 -72.04 -77.78 88.35
C MET A 25 -70.88 -76.81 88.12
N ARG A 26 -69.81 -76.89 88.92
CA ARG A 26 -68.62 -76.05 88.76
C ARG A 26 -67.88 -76.33 87.45
N GLU A 27 -67.77 -77.59 87.03
CA GLU A 27 -67.21 -77.97 85.72
C GLU A 27 -68.05 -77.44 84.54
N ALA A 28 -69.38 -77.45 84.67
CA ALA A 28 -70.29 -76.87 83.65
C ALA A 28 -70.22 -75.34 83.62
N GLU A 29 -70.16 -74.68 84.79
CA GLU A 29 -69.94 -73.24 84.90
C GLU A 29 -68.59 -72.81 84.30
N ASP A 30 -67.52 -73.57 84.56
CA ASP A 30 -66.20 -73.33 83.96
C ASP A 30 -66.25 -73.49 82.43
N MET A 31 -66.98 -74.47 81.91
CA MET A 31 -67.14 -74.65 80.45
C MET A 31 -67.97 -73.54 79.82
N VAL A 32 -69.02 -73.07 80.47
CA VAL A 32 -69.82 -71.93 80.02
C VAL A 32 -68.99 -70.64 80.06
N GLN A 33 -68.19 -70.43 81.11
CA GLN A 33 -67.27 -69.28 81.19
C GLN A 33 -66.22 -69.34 80.08
N LYS A 34 -65.66 -70.52 79.77
CA LYS A 34 -64.72 -70.69 78.65
C LYS A 34 -65.34 -70.40 77.29
N VAL A 35 -66.57 -70.89 77.05
CA VAL A 35 -67.29 -70.62 75.79
C VAL A 35 -67.66 -69.14 75.69
N HIS A 36 -68.09 -68.52 76.78
CA HIS A 36 -68.40 -67.10 76.80
C HIS A 36 -67.15 -66.25 76.54
N ALA A 37 -66.04 -66.54 77.21
CA ALA A 37 -64.75 -65.89 76.97
C ALA A 37 -64.28 -66.05 75.51
N HIS A 38 -64.48 -67.24 74.91
CA HIS A 38 -64.16 -67.46 73.51
C HIS A 38 -65.10 -66.70 72.56
N SER A 39 -66.40 -66.63 72.86
CA SER A 39 -67.37 -65.86 72.08
C SER A 39 -67.03 -64.36 72.10
N THR A 40 -66.69 -63.82 73.26
CA THR A 40 -66.28 -62.42 73.39
C THR A 40 -64.96 -62.13 72.67
N GLU A 41 -64.03 -63.08 72.68
CA GLU A 41 -62.77 -62.99 71.94
C GLU A 41 -63.03 -62.98 70.42
N MET A 42 -63.90 -63.87 69.91
CA MET A 42 -64.26 -63.93 68.49
C MET A 42 -65.04 -62.68 68.03
N GLU A 43 -65.91 -62.12 68.87
CA GLU A 43 -66.60 -60.86 68.60
C GLU A 43 -65.63 -59.67 68.54
N ALA A 44 -64.63 -59.64 69.42
CA ALA A 44 -63.56 -58.65 69.39
C ALA A 44 -62.73 -58.75 68.10
N GLN A 45 -62.35 -59.97 67.69
CA GLN A 45 -61.61 -60.20 66.44
C GLN A 45 -62.44 -59.85 65.20
N LEU A 46 -63.75 -60.14 65.19
CA LEU A 46 -64.64 -59.74 64.10
C LEU A 46 -64.76 -58.21 64.01
N SER A 47 -64.89 -57.53 65.15
CA SER A 47 -64.98 -56.06 65.21
C SER A 47 -63.69 -55.42 64.70
N GLN A 48 -62.54 -55.95 65.12
CA GLN A 48 -61.23 -55.51 64.63
C GLN A 48 -61.10 -55.72 63.11
N ALA A 49 -61.49 -56.87 62.59
CA ALA A 49 -61.43 -57.15 61.16
C ALA A 49 -62.35 -56.24 60.32
N LEU A 50 -63.52 -55.87 60.85
CA LEU A 50 -64.44 -54.93 60.20
C LEU A 50 -63.88 -53.50 60.18
N GLU A 51 -63.24 -53.05 61.26
CA GLU A 51 -62.55 -51.76 61.31
C GLU A 51 -61.36 -51.71 60.34
N GLU A 52 -60.55 -52.78 60.30
CA GLU A 52 -59.44 -52.91 59.35
C GLU A 52 -59.94 -52.91 57.90
N LEU A 53 -61.02 -53.65 57.59
CA LEU A 53 -61.64 -53.67 56.28
C LEU A 53 -62.18 -52.28 55.87
N GLY A 54 -62.82 -51.57 56.81
CA GLY A 54 -63.27 -50.20 56.60
C GLY A 54 -62.11 -49.25 56.29
N GLY A 55 -61.01 -49.37 57.02
CA GLY A 55 -59.78 -48.62 56.77
C GLY A 55 -59.14 -48.95 55.42
N GLN A 56 -59.11 -50.22 55.01
CA GLN A 56 -58.61 -50.61 53.69
C GLN A 56 -59.48 -50.09 52.55
N LYS A 57 -60.80 -50.10 52.72
CA LYS A 57 -61.73 -49.55 51.72
C LYS A 57 -61.52 -48.06 51.52
N GLN A 58 -61.39 -47.30 52.61
CA GLN A 58 -61.07 -45.86 52.53
C GLN A 58 -59.73 -45.60 51.81
N ARG A 59 -58.70 -46.43 52.08
CA ARG A 59 -57.43 -46.33 51.35
C ARG A 59 -57.58 -46.64 49.86
N ALA A 60 -58.37 -47.65 49.50
CA ALA A 60 -58.64 -47.98 48.11
C ALA A 60 -59.37 -46.84 47.39
N ASP A 61 -60.38 -46.25 48.02
CA ASP A 61 -61.14 -45.12 47.45
C ASP A 61 -60.25 -43.88 47.27
N MET A 62 -59.36 -43.59 48.24
CA MET A 62 -58.37 -42.51 48.11
C MET A 62 -57.39 -42.75 46.95
N LEU A 63 -56.83 -43.95 46.83
CA LEU A 63 -55.92 -44.31 45.74
C LEU A 63 -56.62 -44.25 44.37
N GLU A 64 -57.90 -44.64 44.28
CA GLU A 64 -58.66 -44.54 43.03
C GLU A 64 -58.90 -43.09 42.63
N MET A 65 -59.16 -42.21 43.60
CA MET A 65 -59.30 -40.77 43.37
C MET A 65 -57.96 -40.14 42.94
N GLU A 66 -56.84 -40.50 43.58
CA GLU A 66 -55.50 -40.08 43.17
C GLU A 66 -55.16 -40.55 41.76
N LEU A 67 -55.48 -41.79 41.39
CA LEU A 67 -55.28 -42.31 40.04
C LEU A 67 -56.12 -41.56 39.00
N LYS A 68 -57.37 -41.21 39.31
CA LYS A 68 -58.21 -40.39 38.41
C LYS A 68 -57.63 -38.98 38.23
N MET A 69 -57.16 -38.37 39.33
CA MET A 69 -56.51 -37.06 39.28
C MET A 69 -55.23 -37.10 38.44
N LEU A 70 -54.34 -38.07 38.67
CA LEU A 70 -53.10 -38.24 37.92
C LEU A 70 -53.35 -38.50 36.42
N LYS A 71 -54.36 -39.31 36.07
CA LYS A 71 -54.75 -39.53 34.66
C LYS A 71 -55.24 -38.25 33.99
N SER A 72 -56.04 -37.43 34.68
CA SER A 72 -56.50 -36.16 34.13
C SER A 72 -55.36 -35.16 33.94
N GLN A 73 -54.40 -35.12 34.87
CA GLN A 73 -53.19 -34.30 34.76
C GLN A 73 -52.28 -34.78 33.63
N SER A 74 -52.09 -36.09 33.45
CA SER A 74 -51.29 -36.67 32.35
C SER A 74 -51.85 -36.29 30.98
N ASN A 75 -53.17 -36.43 30.77
CA ASN A 75 -53.80 -36.10 29.49
C ASN A 75 -53.68 -34.59 29.15
N SER A 76 -53.79 -33.72 30.16
CA SER A 76 -53.60 -32.27 29.98
C SER A 76 -52.13 -31.91 29.70
N ALA A 77 -51.18 -32.58 30.36
CA ALA A 77 -49.76 -32.41 30.13
C ALA A 77 -49.32 -32.89 28.74
N GLU A 78 -49.86 -34.01 28.26
CA GLU A 78 -49.60 -34.54 26.91
C GLU A 78 -50.10 -33.60 25.81
N GLN A 79 -51.30 -33.03 25.96
CA GLN A 79 -51.80 -32.02 25.01
C GLN A 79 -50.94 -30.75 25.02
N SER A 80 -50.57 -30.25 26.21
CA SER A 80 -49.70 -29.07 26.35
C SER A 80 -48.31 -29.31 25.74
N PHE A 81 -47.78 -30.52 25.84
CA PHE A 81 -46.51 -30.93 25.23
C PHE A 81 -46.57 -30.96 23.69
N LEU A 82 -47.69 -31.41 23.11
CA LEU A 82 -47.89 -31.40 21.66
C LEU A 82 -47.95 -29.97 21.10
N PHE A 83 -48.72 -29.07 21.73
CA PHE A 83 -48.76 -27.66 21.34
C PHE A 83 -47.40 -26.98 21.50
N SER A 84 -46.69 -27.25 22.60
CA SER A 84 -45.34 -26.74 22.79
C SER A 84 -44.35 -27.29 21.75
N ARG A 85 -44.50 -28.55 21.31
CA ARG A 85 -43.66 -29.13 20.26
C ARG A 85 -43.93 -28.52 18.89
N GLU A 86 -45.20 -28.25 18.55
CA GLU A 86 -45.57 -27.54 17.32
C GLU A 86 -45.02 -26.12 17.31
N GLU A 87 -45.14 -25.40 18.43
CA GLU A 87 -44.55 -24.07 18.60
C GLU A 87 -43.02 -24.09 18.51
N VAL A 88 -42.37 -25.09 19.11
CA VAL A 88 -40.91 -25.28 18.97
C VAL A 88 -40.53 -25.56 17.51
N ASN A 89 -41.35 -26.32 16.77
CA ASN A 89 -41.10 -26.59 15.36
C ASN A 89 -41.31 -25.34 14.49
N THR A 90 -42.33 -24.52 14.74
CA THR A 90 -42.54 -23.25 14.02
C THR A 90 -41.43 -22.26 14.31
N LEU A 91 -40.99 -22.17 15.58
CA LEU A 91 -39.85 -21.34 15.97
C LEU A 91 -38.55 -21.83 15.31
N ARG A 92 -38.31 -23.14 15.22
CA ARG A 92 -37.15 -23.70 14.49
C ARG A 92 -37.17 -23.33 13.01
N LEU A 93 -38.32 -23.49 12.35
CA LEU A 93 -38.46 -23.07 10.94
C LEU A 93 -38.22 -21.57 10.77
N LYS A 94 -38.70 -20.75 11.71
CA LYS A 94 -38.46 -19.30 11.67
C LYS A 94 -37.00 -18.94 11.89
N ILE A 95 -36.30 -19.64 12.79
CA ILE A 95 -34.86 -19.48 12.98
C ILE A 95 -34.12 -19.80 11.68
N GLU A 96 -34.43 -20.93 11.03
CA GLU A 96 -33.80 -21.29 9.76
C GLU A 96 -34.09 -20.26 8.66
N GLU A 97 -35.30 -19.71 8.59
CA GLU A 97 -35.64 -18.65 7.64
C GLU A 97 -34.82 -17.38 7.90
N LEU A 98 -34.75 -16.93 9.15
CA LEU A 98 -33.96 -15.77 9.56
C LEU A 98 -32.45 -15.98 9.31
N GLU A 99 -31.94 -17.19 9.51
CA GLU A 99 -30.55 -17.54 9.20
C GLU A 99 -30.29 -17.45 7.69
N ARG A 100 -31.19 -17.94 6.84
CA ARG A 100 -31.08 -17.80 5.38
C ARG A 100 -31.14 -16.34 4.95
N GLU A 101 -32.06 -15.55 5.49
CA GLU A 101 -32.16 -14.11 5.23
C GLU A 101 -30.89 -13.38 5.65
N ARG A 102 -30.36 -13.71 6.84
CA ARG A 102 -29.10 -13.14 7.33
C ARG A 102 -27.94 -13.49 6.40
N SER A 103 -27.79 -14.75 5.99
CA SER A 103 -26.73 -15.14 5.05
C SER A 103 -26.85 -14.40 3.72
N ARG A 104 -28.07 -14.27 3.18
CA ARG A 104 -28.32 -13.49 1.96
C ARG A 104 -27.95 -12.02 2.13
N LEU A 105 -28.35 -11.38 3.24
CA LEU A 105 -28.01 -9.99 3.53
C LEU A 105 -26.50 -9.80 3.73
N GLU A 106 -25.81 -10.77 4.33
CA GLU A 106 -24.35 -10.76 4.47
C GLU A 106 -23.65 -10.85 3.11
N GLU A 107 -24.16 -11.66 2.17
CA GLU A 107 -23.66 -11.72 0.79
C GLU A 107 -23.91 -10.42 0.01
N GLU A 108 -25.13 -9.88 0.08
CA GLU A 108 -25.48 -8.60 -0.55
C GLU A 108 -24.63 -7.46 0.02
N LYS A 109 -24.40 -7.44 1.34
CA LYS A 109 -23.50 -6.48 1.99
C LYS A 109 -22.08 -6.59 1.48
N LYS A 110 -21.50 -7.80 1.43
CA LYS A 110 -20.14 -8.02 0.90
C LYS A 110 -20.01 -7.55 -0.55
N MET A 111 -21.02 -7.81 -1.37
CA MET A 111 -21.07 -7.36 -2.77
C MET A 111 -21.11 -5.82 -2.86
N LEU A 112 -21.91 -5.16 -2.03
CA LEU A 112 -21.98 -3.70 -1.98
C LEU A 112 -20.69 -3.07 -1.45
N GLU A 113 -20.08 -3.66 -0.42
CA GLU A 113 -18.78 -3.24 0.11
C GLU A 113 -17.70 -3.33 -0.95
N MET A 114 -17.61 -4.46 -1.67
CA MET A 114 -16.67 -4.62 -2.79
C MET A 114 -16.92 -3.60 -3.91
N GLN A 115 -18.18 -3.30 -4.24
CA GLN A 115 -18.51 -2.27 -5.24
C GLN A 115 -18.10 -0.87 -4.78
N LEU A 116 -18.33 -0.53 -3.50
CA LEU A 116 -17.92 0.74 -2.92
C LEU A 116 -16.40 0.89 -2.88
N GLU A 117 -15.68 -0.16 -2.49
CA GLU A 117 -14.21 -0.17 -2.53
C GLU A 117 -13.69 0.04 -3.94
N ARG A 118 -14.25 -0.68 -4.93
CA ARG A 118 -13.88 -0.50 -6.34
C ARG A 118 -14.09 0.94 -6.81
N ARG A 119 -15.23 1.54 -6.47
CA ARG A 119 -15.53 2.94 -6.82
C ARG A 119 -14.59 3.92 -6.12
N THR A 120 -14.28 3.67 -4.85
CA THR A 120 -13.33 4.48 -4.07
C THR A 120 -11.93 4.43 -4.68
N LEU A 121 -11.48 3.25 -5.13
CA LEU A 121 -10.21 3.08 -5.86
C LEU A 121 -10.19 3.80 -7.21
N GLN A 122 -11.35 3.98 -7.85
CA GLN A 122 -11.51 4.77 -9.07
C GLN A 122 -11.57 6.29 -8.80
N GLY A 123 -11.63 6.70 -7.53
CA GLY A 123 -11.68 8.09 -7.11
C GLY A 123 -13.09 8.66 -6.93
N ASP A 124 -14.13 7.82 -6.87
CA ASP A 124 -15.46 8.26 -6.49
C ASP A 124 -15.48 8.72 -5.02
N TYR A 125 -16.26 9.76 -4.74
CA TYR A 125 -16.39 10.34 -3.41
C TYR A 125 -17.84 10.77 -3.13
N ASP A 126 -18.18 10.84 -1.85
CA ASP A 126 -19.47 11.34 -1.39
C ASP A 126 -19.50 12.88 -1.43
N GLN A 127 -20.38 13.44 -2.24
CA GLN A 127 -20.52 14.89 -2.43
C GLN A 127 -21.05 15.63 -1.20
N SER A 128 -21.75 14.93 -0.29
CA SER A 128 -22.27 15.52 0.95
C SER A 128 -21.17 15.76 1.98
N ARG A 129 -20.13 14.92 1.95
CA ARG A 129 -19.04 14.91 2.94
C ARG A 129 -17.74 15.51 2.40
N THR A 130 -17.47 15.36 1.12
CA THR A 130 -16.18 15.71 0.51
C THR A 130 -16.38 16.61 -0.69
N LYS A 131 -15.72 17.77 -0.67
CA LYS A 131 -15.65 18.69 -1.82
C LYS A 131 -14.25 18.67 -2.41
N VAL A 132 -14.15 18.32 -3.69
CA VAL A 132 -12.87 18.32 -4.43
C VAL A 132 -12.60 19.71 -4.97
N LEU A 133 -11.43 20.25 -4.67
CA LEU A 133 -10.95 21.55 -5.14
C LEU A 133 -9.65 21.36 -5.91
N HIS A 134 -9.45 22.16 -6.96
CA HIS A 134 -8.20 22.25 -7.68
C HIS A 134 -7.93 23.72 -8.04
N MET A 135 -6.68 24.05 -8.36
CA MET A 135 -6.34 25.39 -8.79
C MET A 135 -7.05 25.73 -10.11
N SER A 136 -7.63 26.92 -10.21
CA SER A 136 -8.25 27.41 -11.44
C SER A 136 -7.24 27.49 -12.58
N LEU A 137 -6.02 27.94 -12.27
CA LEU A 137 -4.85 27.89 -13.15
C LEU A 137 -4.06 26.62 -12.85
N ASN A 138 -4.30 25.57 -13.63
CA ASN A 138 -3.58 24.30 -13.52
C ASN A 138 -2.93 23.93 -14.87
N PRO A 139 -1.92 23.05 -14.88
CA PRO A 139 -1.25 22.65 -16.11
C PRO A 139 -2.21 22.11 -17.19
N SER A 140 -3.26 21.38 -16.81
CA SER A 140 -4.25 20.83 -17.75
C SER A 140 -5.18 21.90 -18.34
N SER A 141 -5.54 22.95 -17.60
CA SER A 141 -6.29 24.09 -18.13
C SER A 141 -5.44 24.90 -19.11
N MET A 142 -4.17 25.14 -18.76
CA MET A 142 -3.21 25.83 -19.64
C MET A 142 -2.98 25.04 -20.94
N ALA A 143 -2.82 23.70 -20.85
CA ALA A 143 -2.65 22.86 -22.02
C ALA A 143 -3.89 22.86 -22.94
N ARG A 144 -5.09 22.82 -22.36
CA ARG A 144 -6.35 22.95 -23.13
C ARG A 144 -6.48 24.31 -23.80
N GLN A 145 -6.08 25.38 -23.11
CA GLN A 145 -6.10 26.72 -23.69
C GLN A 145 -5.14 26.83 -24.88
N ARG A 146 -3.90 26.36 -24.73
CA ARG A 146 -2.93 26.33 -25.85
C ARG A 146 -3.44 25.52 -27.04
N LEU A 147 -4.02 24.35 -26.79
CA LEU A 147 -4.62 23.54 -27.86
C LEU A 147 -5.74 24.32 -28.58
N HIS A 148 -6.54 25.07 -27.85
CA HIS A 148 -7.57 25.91 -28.45
C HIS A 148 -6.98 27.04 -29.29
N GLU A 149 -5.96 27.74 -28.77
CA GLU A 149 -5.23 28.79 -29.48
C GLU A 149 -4.58 28.25 -30.77
N ASP A 150 -3.93 27.09 -30.70
CA ASP A 150 -3.32 26.42 -31.86
C ASP A 150 -4.39 26.03 -32.89
N HIS A 151 -5.56 25.55 -32.44
CA HIS A 151 -6.65 25.21 -33.33
C HIS A 151 -7.23 26.44 -34.03
N GLU A 152 -7.39 27.56 -33.32
CA GLU A 152 -7.84 28.82 -33.90
C GLU A 152 -6.83 29.37 -34.92
N GLN A 153 -5.53 29.31 -34.60
CA GLN A 153 -4.46 29.69 -35.53
C GLN A 153 -4.49 28.83 -36.79
N LEU A 154 -4.59 27.52 -36.62
CA LEU A 154 -4.65 26.59 -37.75
C LEU A 154 -5.92 26.81 -38.59
N GLN A 155 -7.06 27.10 -37.97
CA GLN A 155 -8.29 27.42 -38.68
C GLN A 155 -8.16 28.72 -39.47
N ALA A 156 -7.60 29.77 -38.86
CA ALA A 156 -7.34 31.04 -39.53
C ALA A 156 -6.37 30.87 -40.72
N GLU A 157 -5.32 30.07 -40.56
CA GLU A 157 -4.41 29.73 -41.66
C GLU A 157 -5.10 28.93 -42.76
N CYS A 158 -5.91 27.93 -42.40
CA CYS A 158 -6.71 27.16 -43.35
C CYS A 158 -7.65 28.07 -44.15
N GLU A 159 -8.35 29.00 -43.48
CA GLU A 159 -9.24 29.96 -44.12
C GLU A 159 -8.47 30.92 -45.03
N ARG A 160 -7.31 31.42 -44.60
CA ARG A 160 -6.42 32.26 -45.41
C ARG A 160 -5.93 31.52 -46.65
N LEU A 161 -5.47 30.27 -46.49
CA LEU A 161 -4.99 29.43 -47.59
C LEU A 161 -6.13 29.08 -48.55
N ARG A 162 -7.31 28.73 -48.04
CA ARG A 162 -8.51 28.53 -48.88
C ARG A 162 -8.82 29.81 -49.66
N GLY A 163 -8.87 30.97 -49.01
CA GLY A 163 -9.12 32.25 -49.67
C GLY A 163 -8.12 32.55 -50.78
N LEU A 164 -6.85 32.23 -50.57
CA LEU A 164 -5.84 32.32 -51.61
C LEU A 164 -6.12 31.37 -52.78
N VAL A 165 -6.33 30.09 -52.52
CA VAL A 165 -6.56 29.09 -53.56
C VAL A 165 -7.74 29.53 -54.45
N HIS A 166 -8.83 30.00 -53.84
CA HIS A 166 -9.97 30.54 -54.56
C HIS A 166 -9.66 31.82 -55.37
N ALA A 167 -8.66 32.61 -54.99
CA ALA A 167 -8.22 33.78 -55.75
C ALA A 167 -7.33 33.40 -56.94
N LEU A 168 -6.45 32.42 -56.76
CA LEU A 168 -5.59 31.86 -57.82
C LEU A 168 -6.40 31.11 -58.88
N GLU A 169 -7.37 30.29 -58.46
CA GLU A 169 -8.27 29.57 -59.35
C GLU A 169 -9.11 30.51 -60.23
N ARG A 170 -9.40 31.73 -59.74
CA ARG A 170 -10.09 32.78 -60.50
C ARG A 170 -9.17 33.60 -61.42
N GLY A 171 -7.90 33.19 -61.57
CA GLY A 171 -6.92 33.87 -62.44
C GLY A 171 -6.41 35.19 -61.88
N GLY A 172 -6.59 35.46 -60.58
CA GLY A 172 -6.02 36.62 -59.90
C GLY A 172 -4.52 36.46 -59.67
N ALA A 173 -3.77 37.57 -59.75
CA ALA A 173 -2.35 37.56 -59.37
C ALA A 173 -2.19 37.10 -57.91
N VAL A 174 -1.18 36.28 -57.65
CA VAL A 174 -0.80 35.87 -56.29
C VAL A 174 -0.65 37.13 -55.44
N PRO A 175 -1.40 37.29 -54.34
CA PRO A 175 -1.20 38.41 -53.43
C PRO A 175 0.26 38.39 -52.96
N ALA A 176 0.98 39.52 -53.06
CA ALA A 176 2.39 39.64 -52.68
C ALA A 176 2.70 39.15 -51.25
N ASN A 177 1.67 39.03 -50.40
CA ASN A 177 1.76 38.45 -49.05
C ASN A 177 2.06 36.94 -49.03
N LEU A 178 2.02 36.21 -50.14
CA LEU A 178 2.31 34.76 -50.19
C LEU A 178 3.68 34.39 -50.72
N GLU A 179 4.26 35.21 -51.60
CA GLU A 179 5.70 35.24 -51.82
C GLU A 179 6.44 35.54 -50.50
N ALA A 180 5.83 36.37 -49.63
CA ALA A 180 6.33 36.65 -48.29
C ALA A 180 6.02 35.57 -47.24
N ALA A 181 5.04 34.67 -47.47
CA ALA A 181 4.72 33.60 -46.51
C ALA A 181 5.50 32.30 -46.78
N ALA A 182 5.98 32.10 -48.02
CA ALA A 182 6.97 31.07 -48.35
C ALA A 182 8.40 31.51 -48.00
N CYS A 183 8.61 32.77 -47.63
CA CYS A 183 9.90 33.33 -47.22
C CYS A 183 9.79 34.12 -45.91
N LEU A 184 10.27 33.46 -44.85
CA LEU A 184 10.95 34.00 -43.67
C LEU A 184 10.15 33.95 -42.34
N PRO A 185 10.84 33.60 -41.22
CA PRO A 185 10.34 33.91 -39.88
C PRO A 185 9.97 35.39 -39.81
N SER A 186 9.04 35.74 -38.90
CA SER A 186 8.62 37.12 -38.61
C SER A 186 9.77 38.11 -38.83
N SER A 187 9.62 39.11 -39.71
CA SER A 187 10.69 40.07 -40.06
C SER A 187 11.39 40.67 -38.83
N LYS A 188 10.69 40.74 -37.68
CA LYS A 188 11.24 41.12 -36.38
C LYS A 188 12.15 40.04 -35.77
N GLU A 189 11.75 38.78 -35.82
CA GLU A 189 12.54 37.64 -35.36
C GLU A 189 13.80 37.42 -36.22
N VAL A 190 13.71 37.58 -37.54
CA VAL A 190 14.89 37.55 -38.42
C VAL A 190 15.84 38.72 -38.14
N ALA A 191 15.31 39.92 -37.87
CA ALA A 191 16.14 41.06 -37.49
C ALA A 191 16.78 40.86 -36.11
N GLU A 192 16.08 40.27 -35.15
CA GLU A 192 16.62 39.93 -33.83
C GLU A 192 17.68 38.83 -33.91
N LEU A 193 17.45 37.76 -34.69
CA LEU A 193 18.44 36.71 -34.91
C LEU A 193 19.67 37.22 -35.64
N ARG A 194 19.52 38.09 -36.65
CA ARG A 194 20.66 38.75 -37.31
C ARG A 194 21.45 39.60 -36.34
N LYS A 195 20.79 40.40 -35.49
CA LYS A 195 21.48 41.14 -34.42
C LYS A 195 22.20 40.24 -33.43
N GLN A 196 21.64 39.08 -33.10
CA GLN A 196 22.30 38.10 -32.23
C GLN A 196 23.53 37.48 -32.90
N VAL A 197 23.46 37.15 -34.20
CA VAL A 197 24.60 36.66 -34.98
C VAL A 197 25.69 37.72 -35.07
N GLU A 198 25.34 38.96 -35.44
CA GLU A 198 26.28 40.08 -35.48
C GLU A 198 26.92 40.33 -34.10
N SER A 199 26.12 40.26 -33.02
CA SER A 199 26.66 40.38 -31.66
C SER A 199 27.60 39.23 -31.29
N ALA A 200 27.30 37.99 -31.72
CA ALA A 200 28.13 36.83 -31.44
C ALA A 200 29.43 36.87 -32.26
N GLU A 201 29.36 37.27 -33.53
CA GLU A 201 30.51 37.51 -34.39
C GLU A 201 31.42 38.59 -33.82
N LEU A 202 30.84 39.71 -33.37
CA LEU A 202 31.60 40.78 -32.72
C LEU A 202 32.26 40.31 -31.41
N LYS A 203 31.56 39.50 -30.61
CA LYS A 203 32.16 38.89 -29.40
C LYS A 203 33.32 37.96 -29.75
N ASN A 204 33.18 37.14 -30.79
CA ASN A 204 34.25 36.25 -31.27
C ASN A 204 35.44 37.05 -31.83
N GLN A 205 35.19 38.14 -32.53
CA GLN A 205 36.24 39.03 -33.03
C GLN A 205 37.00 39.68 -31.87
N ARG A 206 36.29 40.25 -30.89
CA ARG A 206 36.91 40.81 -29.68
C ARG A 206 37.69 39.75 -28.90
N LEU A 207 37.19 38.52 -28.81
CA LEU A 207 37.89 37.43 -28.15
C LEU A 207 39.21 37.08 -28.87
N LYS A 208 39.20 37.06 -30.21
CA LYS A 208 40.43 36.88 -31.01
C LYS A 208 41.43 38.01 -30.78
N GLU A 209 40.97 39.26 -30.73
CA GLU A 209 41.82 40.43 -30.46
C GLU A 209 42.44 40.37 -29.05
N VAL A 210 41.65 40.03 -28.04
CA VAL A 210 42.13 39.85 -26.67
C VAL A 210 43.13 38.71 -26.59
N PHE A 211 42.86 37.57 -27.25
CA PHE A 211 43.79 36.45 -27.29
C PHE A 211 45.11 36.83 -27.96
N GLN A 212 45.06 37.51 -29.11
CA GLN A 212 46.26 38.00 -29.79
C GLN A 212 47.05 38.97 -28.90
N THR A 213 46.37 39.91 -28.24
CA THR A 213 46.99 40.87 -27.32
C THR A 213 47.67 40.15 -26.16
N LYS A 214 46.99 39.15 -25.56
CA LYS A 214 47.53 38.36 -24.44
C LYS A 214 48.72 37.49 -24.84
N ILE A 215 48.68 36.88 -26.03
CA ILE A 215 49.81 36.12 -26.55
C ILE A 215 50.99 37.06 -26.84
N GLN A 216 50.76 38.24 -27.43
CA GLN A 216 51.81 39.22 -27.66
C GLN A 216 52.42 39.73 -26.35
N GLU A 217 51.59 40.01 -25.34
CA GLU A 217 52.02 40.38 -23.99
C GLU A 217 52.91 39.28 -23.39
N PHE A 218 52.45 38.01 -23.42
CA PHE A 218 53.22 36.87 -22.94
C PHE A 218 54.55 36.71 -23.68
N ARG A 219 54.54 36.81 -25.02
CA ARG A 219 55.74 36.72 -25.84
C ARG A 219 56.74 37.83 -25.51
N LYS A 220 56.27 39.05 -25.26
CA LYS A 220 57.12 40.18 -24.84
C LYS A 220 57.73 39.96 -23.46
N VAL A 221 56.94 39.43 -22.52
CA VAL A 221 57.43 39.07 -21.18
C VAL A 221 58.48 37.97 -21.26
N CYS A 222 58.21 36.88 -21.99
CA CYS A 222 59.20 35.82 -22.21
C CYS A 222 60.47 36.35 -22.85
N TYR A 223 60.36 37.17 -23.91
CA TYR A 223 61.53 37.78 -24.55
C TYR A 223 62.36 38.63 -23.58
N THR A 224 61.71 39.42 -22.74
CA THR A 224 62.40 40.30 -21.77
C THR A 224 63.04 39.49 -20.63
N LEU A 225 62.41 38.41 -20.18
CA LEU A 225 62.89 37.61 -19.04
C LEU A 225 63.95 36.59 -19.43
N THR A 226 63.77 35.91 -20.56
CA THR A 226 64.64 34.79 -20.99
C THR A 226 65.60 35.17 -22.12
N GLY A 227 65.40 36.33 -22.75
CA GLY A 227 66.16 36.75 -23.93
C GLY A 227 65.73 36.05 -25.22
N TYR A 228 64.69 35.22 -25.23
CA TYR A 228 64.24 34.49 -26.43
C TYR A 228 62.86 34.92 -26.92
N GLN A 229 62.79 35.31 -28.19
CA GLN A 229 61.54 35.56 -28.89
C GLN A 229 61.06 34.24 -29.49
N ILE A 230 59.92 33.75 -29.02
CA ILE A 230 59.31 32.48 -29.46
C ILE A 230 58.19 32.79 -30.47
N ASP A 231 58.42 32.48 -31.75
CA ASP A 231 57.48 32.62 -32.87
C ASP A 231 56.89 31.27 -33.28
N ILE A 232 55.60 31.23 -33.63
CA ILE A 232 54.95 30.04 -34.18
C ILE A 232 55.02 30.13 -35.71
N THR A 233 55.73 29.22 -36.37
CA THR A 233 55.93 29.27 -37.83
C THR A 233 54.89 28.47 -38.60
N THR A 234 54.80 27.18 -38.31
CA THR A 234 53.90 26.20 -38.92
C THR A 234 53.34 25.31 -37.82
N GLU A 235 52.41 24.42 -38.15
CA GLU A 235 51.82 23.52 -37.15
C GLU A 235 52.90 22.78 -36.35
N ASN A 236 52.91 23.02 -35.03
CA ASN A 236 53.80 22.43 -34.05
C ASN A 236 55.30 22.79 -34.19
N GLN A 237 55.63 23.90 -34.87
CA GLN A 237 57.01 24.41 -34.95
C GLN A 237 57.15 25.79 -34.31
N TYR A 238 58.16 25.92 -33.46
CA TYR A 238 58.48 27.11 -32.68
C TYR A 238 59.87 27.62 -33.07
N ARG A 239 59.92 28.82 -33.63
CA ARG A 239 61.16 29.53 -33.94
C ARG A 239 61.57 30.35 -32.73
N LEU A 240 62.80 30.15 -32.28
CA LEU A 240 63.42 30.89 -31.19
C LEU A 240 64.49 31.82 -31.79
N THR A 241 64.33 33.11 -31.56
CA THR A 241 65.33 34.12 -31.92
C THR A 241 65.89 34.72 -30.63
N SER A 242 67.21 34.70 -30.48
CA SER A 242 67.87 35.28 -29.30
C SER A 242 67.89 36.81 -29.40
N GLN A 243 67.77 37.50 -28.26
CA GLN A 243 68.01 38.94 -28.13
C GLN A 243 69.44 39.31 -28.52
N TYR A 244 70.38 38.40 -28.28
CA TYR A 244 71.81 38.58 -28.53
C TYR A 244 72.24 37.87 -29.83
N ALA A 245 71.33 37.68 -30.78
CA ALA A 245 71.64 37.06 -32.06
C ALA A 245 72.62 37.93 -32.86
N GLU A 246 73.69 37.33 -33.39
CA GLU A 246 74.72 38.04 -34.17
C GLU A 246 74.19 38.44 -35.55
N ARG A 247 73.34 37.61 -36.17
CA ARG A 247 72.66 37.89 -37.44
C ARG A 247 71.15 37.80 -37.29
N GLN A 248 70.41 38.59 -38.07
CA GLN A 248 68.94 38.54 -38.09
C GLN A 248 68.36 37.20 -38.57
N THR A 249 69.18 36.38 -39.25
CA THR A 249 68.83 35.03 -39.72
C THR A 249 69.04 33.95 -38.66
N ASP A 250 69.74 34.28 -37.56
CA ASP A 250 70.11 33.30 -36.55
C ASP A 250 68.90 32.95 -35.69
N CYS A 251 68.40 31.74 -35.89
CA CYS A 251 67.25 31.23 -35.17
C CYS A 251 67.37 29.72 -34.97
N LEU A 252 66.80 29.26 -33.87
CA LEU A 252 66.62 27.84 -33.58
C LEU A 252 65.17 27.47 -33.88
N ILE A 253 64.93 26.28 -34.41
CA ILE A 253 63.57 25.81 -34.67
C ILE A 253 63.33 24.54 -33.88
N PHE A 254 62.36 24.56 -32.97
CA PHE A 254 61.94 23.40 -32.21
C PHE A 254 60.61 22.88 -32.75
N LYS A 255 60.50 21.57 -32.92
CA LYS A 255 59.26 20.90 -33.31
C LYS A 255 58.71 20.12 -32.13
N ALA A 256 57.45 20.35 -31.79
CA ALA A 256 56.75 19.56 -30.78
C ALA A 256 56.38 18.19 -31.36
N THR A 257 56.77 17.11 -30.66
CA THR A 257 56.47 15.73 -31.02
C THR A 257 55.65 15.07 -29.91
N GLY A 258 54.45 14.58 -30.25
CA GLY A 258 53.55 13.87 -29.33
C GLY A 258 52.15 14.51 -29.19
N PRO A 259 51.15 13.76 -28.67
CA PRO A 259 49.74 14.19 -28.63
C PRO A 259 49.47 15.39 -27.69
N SER A 260 50.44 15.75 -26.83
CA SER A 260 50.34 16.84 -25.86
C SER A 260 51.45 17.90 -26.00
N GLY A 261 52.30 17.80 -27.04
CA GLY A 261 53.44 18.71 -27.22
C GLY A 261 54.53 18.64 -26.13
N SER A 262 54.52 17.59 -25.31
CA SER A 262 55.40 17.46 -24.12
C SER A 262 56.89 17.26 -24.44
N LYS A 263 57.24 16.83 -25.66
CA LYS A 263 58.63 16.69 -26.11
C LYS A 263 58.90 17.62 -27.28
N MET A 264 60.00 18.35 -27.19
CA MET A 264 60.46 19.29 -28.22
C MET A 264 61.76 18.76 -28.83
N HIS A 265 61.83 18.70 -30.15
CA HIS A 265 63.05 18.31 -30.87
C HIS A 265 63.60 19.51 -31.64
N LEU A 266 64.90 19.75 -31.52
CA LEU A 266 65.59 20.77 -32.31
C LEU A 266 65.70 20.29 -33.76
N LEU A 267 65.25 21.13 -34.70
CA LEU A 267 65.49 20.97 -36.13
C LEU A 267 66.82 21.64 -36.49
N GLU A 268 67.53 21.02 -37.42
CA GLU A 268 68.80 21.55 -37.89
C GLU A 268 68.58 22.84 -38.68
N THR A 269 69.27 23.90 -38.27
CA THR A 269 69.30 25.23 -38.88
C THR A 269 70.76 25.62 -39.13
N GLU A 270 71.00 26.63 -39.95
CA GLU A 270 72.37 27.14 -40.17
C GLU A 270 73.01 27.59 -38.85
N PHE A 271 72.22 28.23 -37.99
CA PHE A 271 72.65 28.64 -36.66
C PHE A 271 72.93 27.45 -35.73
N SER A 272 72.08 26.41 -35.72
CA SER A 272 72.32 25.25 -34.85
C SER A 272 73.64 24.53 -35.17
N ARG A 273 74.13 24.58 -36.42
CA ARG A 273 75.44 24.02 -36.79
C ARG A 273 76.60 24.76 -36.11
N THR A 274 76.45 26.06 -35.86
CA THR A 274 77.50 26.88 -35.20
C THR A 274 77.62 26.61 -33.70
N VAL A 275 76.58 26.05 -33.08
CA VAL A 275 76.49 25.75 -31.64
C VAL A 275 76.40 24.24 -31.37
N ALA A 276 76.91 23.43 -32.30
CA ALA A 276 76.86 21.97 -32.23
C ALA A 276 77.46 21.38 -30.94
N GLU A 277 78.54 21.99 -30.42
CA GLU A 277 79.17 21.55 -29.16
C GLU A 277 78.22 21.72 -27.96
N LEU A 278 77.50 22.84 -27.88
CA LEU A 278 76.50 23.08 -26.83
C LEU A 278 75.30 22.14 -26.97
N ILE A 279 74.89 21.83 -28.21
CA ILE A 279 73.83 20.86 -28.49
C ILE A 279 74.24 19.47 -27.99
N GLU A 280 75.47 19.02 -28.27
CA GLU A 280 75.94 17.70 -27.85
C GLU A 280 75.96 17.58 -26.32
N VAL A 281 76.48 18.60 -25.63
CA VAL A 281 76.57 18.57 -24.16
C VAL A 281 75.20 18.65 -23.50
N TYR A 282 74.36 19.62 -23.88
CA TYR A 282 73.14 19.92 -23.11
C TYR A 282 71.89 19.22 -23.65
N LEU A 283 71.77 19.02 -24.97
CA LEU A 283 70.60 18.36 -25.56
C LEU A 283 70.80 16.85 -25.73
N LEU A 284 71.99 16.37 -26.13
CA LEU A 284 72.21 14.93 -26.32
C LEU A 284 72.63 14.20 -25.05
N ARG A 285 73.55 14.76 -24.25
CA ARG A 285 74.04 14.09 -23.03
C ARG A 285 73.18 14.36 -21.79
N GLN A 286 72.64 15.57 -21.66
CA GLN A 286 71.87 15.99 -20.47
C GLN A 286 70.35 16.07 -20.69
N ASP A 287 69.87 15.90 -21.93
CA ASP A 287 68.45 15.95 -22.33
C ASP A 287 67.67 17.15 -21.75
N SER A 288 68.31 18.33 -21.69
CA SER A 288 67.73 19.52 -21.05
C SER A 288 67.79 20.75 -21.95
N ILE A 289 66.63 21.07 -22.55
CA ILE A 289 66.45 22.29 -23.35
C ILE A 289 66.65 23.57 -22.53
N PRO A 290 66.16 23.68 -21.28
CA PRO A 290 66.42 24.87 -20.47
C PRO A 290 67.91 25.09 -20.18
N ALA A 291 68.67 24.01 -19.91
CA ALA A 291 70.12 24.11 -19.68
C ALA A 291 70.87 24.55 -20.95
N PHE A 292 70.45 24.01 -22.10
CA PHE A 292 70.99 24.41 -23.41
C PHE A 292 70.74 25.89 -23.70
N LEU A 293 69.49 26.36 -23.61
CA LEU A 293 69.14 27.76 -23.91
C LEU A 293 69.79 28.75 -22.93
N SER A 294 69.92 28.38 -21.66
CA SER A 294 70.60 29.22 -20.67
C SER A 294 72.08 29.37 -20.99
N SER A 295 72.77 28.27 -21.29
CA SER A 295 74.19 28.27 -21.64
C SER A 295 74.45 29.02 -22.94
N LEU A 296 73.58 28.83 -23.94
CA LEU A 296 73.63 29.54 -25.20
C LEU A 296 73.42 31.06 -25.02
N THR A 297 72.51 31.47 -24.13
CA THR A 297 72.29 32.90 -23.83
C THR A 297 73.54 33.54 -23.25
N LEU A 298 74.21 32.86 -22.30
CA LEU A 298 75.46 33.34 -21.70
C LEU A 298 76.59 33.44 -22.74
N GLU A 299 76.70 32.46 -23.63
CA GLU A 299 77.69 32.45 -24.71
C GLU A 299 77.46 33.60 -25.70
N LEU A 300 76.21 33.78 -26.17
CA LEU A 300 75.87 34.88 -27.09
C LEU A 300 76.05 36.25 -26.43
N PHE A 301 75.68 36.39 -25.15
CA PHE A 301 75.90 37.62 -24.40
C PHE A 301 77.39 37.93 -24.22
N SER A 302 78.21 36.92 -23.92
CA SER A 302 79.68 37.05 -23.84
C SER A 302 80.23 37.56 -25.17
N ARG A 303 79.87 36.92 -26.29
CA ARG A 303 80.31 37.34 -27.63
C ARG A 303 79.90 38.77 -27.99
N GLN A 304 78.73 39.22 -27.54
CA GLN A 304 78.26 40.58 -27.79
C GLN A 304 78.93 41.63 -26.88
N THR A 305 79.43 41.22 -25.71
CA THR A 305 80.10 42.12 -24.74
C THR A 305 81.62 42.12 -24.85
N VAL A 306 82.20 41.16 -25.59
CA VAL A 306 83.59 41.19 -26.03
C VAL A 306 83.71 42.21 -27.17
N ALA A 307 83.89 43.47 -26.78
CA ALA A 307 84.42 44.53 -27.64
C ALA A 307 85.95 44.50 -27.66
#